data_AF-A0A5N5IJ72-F1
#
_entry.id   AF-A0A5N5IJ72-F1
#
_cell.length_a   1.000
_cell.length_b   1.000
_cell.length_c   1.000
_cell.angle_alpha   90.00
_cell.angle_beta   90.00
_cell.angle_gamma   90.00
#
_symmetry.space_group_name_H-M   'P 1'
#
loop_
_entity.id
_entity.type
_entity.pdbx_description
1 polymer ?
#
loop_
_entity_poly.entity_id
_entity_poly.type
_entity_poly.pdbx_seq_one_letter_code
_entity_poly.pdbx_strand_id
1 'polypeptide(L)'
;MLERDPHGNVQVAKIETEKMLIQMVETDLEKRKQEGSYNGQFQGQSHFFGYEERCGLPTNFDSTYCHALGYAAGALLQSGKTGLISSVGNLDAPVEEWTVGGTALISLMDVERRQGHEV
;
A
#
# COMPACT_ATOMS: atom_id res chain seq x y z
N MET A 1 -18.33 -13.98 7.70
CA MET A 1 -17.75 -13.19 6.60
C MET A 1 -17.02 -12.02 7.24
N LEU A 2 -15.75 -11.75 6.91
CA LEU A 2 -15.03 -10.60 7.46
C LEU A 2 -15.82 -9.31 7.18
N GLU A 3 -15.95 -8.45 8.18
CA GLU A 3 -16.59 -7.14 7.99
C GLU A 3 -15.84 -6.34 6.93
N ARG A 4 -16.58 -5.78 5.98
CA ARG A 4 -16.03 -4.85 5.00
C ARG A 4 -15.95 -3.45 5.62
N ASP A 5 -14.99 -2.64 5.19
CA ASP A 5 -14.92 -1.24 5.58
C ASP A 5 -16.07 -0.41 4.94
N PRO A 6 -16.24 0.88 5.29
CA PRO A 6 -17.29 1.74 4.71
C PRO A 6 -17.23 1.88 3.18
N HIS A 7 -16.08 1.61 2.57
CA HIS A 7 -15.88 1.66 1.12
C HIS A 7 -16.10 0.29 0.46
N GLY A 8 -16.41 -0.74 1.24
CA GLY A 8 -16.64 -2.11 0.75
C GLY A 8 -15.37 -2.95 0.64
N ASN A 9 -14.22 -2.48 1.11
CA ASN A 9 -12.98 -3.24 1.05
C ASN A 9 -12.98 -4.37 2.08
N VAL A 10 -12.44 -5.52 1.69
CA VAL A 10 -12.18 -6.61 2.64
C VAL A 10 -11.00 -6.23 3.53
N GLN A 11 -11.09 -6.50 4.82
CA GLN A 11 -10.02 -6.25 5.79
C GLN A 11 -8.88 -7.27 5.63
N VAL A 12 -8.15 -7.19 4.53
CA VAL A 12 -7.07 -8.13 4.17
C VAL A 12 -5.94 -8.16 5.19
N ALA A 13 -5.69 -7.04 5.87
CA ALA A 13 -4.70 -6.97 6.96
C ALA A 13 -5.05 -7.86 8.17
N LYS A 14 -6.30 -8.35 8.29
CA LYS A 14 -6.71 -9.31 9.32
C LYS A 14 -6.61 -10.77 8.86
N ILE A 15 -6.25 -11.01 7.60
CA ILE A 15 -6.06 -12.36 7.06
C ILE A 15 -4.59 -12.75 7.29
N GLU A 16 -4.39 -13.73 8.17
CA GLU A 16 -3.07 -14.29 8.53
C GLU A 16 -2.50 -15.17 7.40
N THR A 17 -2.27 -14.54 6.24
CA THR A 17 -1.83 -15.19 5.00
C THR A 17 -0.48 -15.89 5.18
N GLU A 18 0.41 -15.30 5.97
CA GLU A 18 1.71 -15.86 6.32
C GLU A 18 1.57 -17.20 7.06
N LYS A 19 0.60 -17.32 7.99
CA LYS A 19 0.33 -18.57 8.69
C LYS A 19 -0.28 -19.61 7.76
N MET A 20 -1.19 -19.19 6.88
CA MET A 20 -1.76 -20.07 5.85
C MET A 20 -0.65 -20.66 4.97
N LEU A 21 0.31 -19.84 4.51
CA LEU A 21 1.43 -20.31 3.70
C LEU A 21 2.34 -21.27 4.47
N ILE A 22 2.66 -20.98 5.74
CA ILE A 22 3.43 -21.88 6.61
C ILE A 22 2.72 -23.25 6.71
N GLN A 23 1.41 -23.28 6.97
CA GLN A 23 0.64 -24.51 7.07
C GLN A 23 0.61 -25.32 5.77
N MET A 24 0.51 -24.64 4.62
CA MET A 24 0.56 -25.30 3.30
C MET A 24 1.92 -25.96 3.05
N VAL A 25 3.02 -25.28 3.42
CA VAL A 25 4.37 -25.83 3.31
C VAL A 25 4.57 -27.00 4.27
N GLU A 26 4.12 -26.89 5.53
CA GLU A 26 4.17 -27.98 6.51
C GLU A 26 3.45 -29.23 6.00
N THR A 27 2.25 -29.05 5.44
CA THR A 27 1.45 -30.15 4.89
C THR A 27 2.17 -30.85 3.73
N ASP A 28 2.76 -30.08 2.81
CA ASP A 28 3.49 -30.64 1.67
C ASP A 28 4.79 -31.35 2.11
N LEU A 29 5.53 -30.78 3.05
CA LEU A 29 6.76 -31.38 3.57
C LEU A 29 6.49 -32.65 4.37
N GLU A 30 5.40 -32.73 5.11
CA GLU A 30 4.97 -33.94 5.80
C GLU A 30 4.66 -35.07 4.81
N LYS A 31 3.96 -34.74 3.71
CA LYS A 31 3.72 -35.71 2.63
C LYS A 31 5.03 -36.23 2.02
N ARG A 32 5.98 -35.33 1.72
CA ARG A 32 7.30 -35.72 1.17
C ARG A 32 8.12 -36.56 2.16
N LYS A 33 7.96 -36.32 3.45
CA LYS A 33 8.60 -37.12 4.51
C LYS A 33 8.06 -38.55 4.54
N GLN A 34 6.75 -38.73 4.35
CA GLN A 34 6.12 -40.04 4.23
C GLN A 34 6.58 -40.79 2.95
N GLU A 35 6.82 -40.06 1.87
CA GLU A 35 7.38 -40.61 0.62
C GLU A 35 8.89 -40.90 0.68
N GLY A 36 9.57 -40.51 1.78
CA GLY A 36 11.02 -40.64 1.93
C GLY A 36 11.83 -39.64 1.08
N SER A 37 11.17 -38.64 0.48
CA SER A 37 11.81 -37.63 -0.37
C SER A 37 12.22 -36.36 0.40
N TYR A 38 11.90 -36.29 1.70
CA TYR A 38 12.31 -35.19 2.59
C TYR A 38 12.70 -35.69 3.99
N ASN A 39 13.95 -35.40 4.40
CA ASN A 39 14.50 -35.81 5.71
C ASN A 39 14.78 -34.62 6.66
N GLY A 40 14.38 -33.41 6.25
CA GLY A 40 14.64 -32.19 7.02
C GLY A 40 13.63 -31.93 8.13
N GLN A 41 13.89 -30.86 8.88
CA GLN A 41 12.93 -30.26 9.81
C GLN A 41 12.61 -28.85 9.33
N PHE A 42 11.32 -28.56 9.18
CA PHE A 42 10.83 -27.22 8.87
C PHE A 42 10.18 -26.63 10.12
N GLN A 43 10.48 -25.37 10.41
CA GLN A 43 9.88 -24.59 11.50
C GLN A 43 9.58 -23.20 10.94
N GLY A 44 8.33 -22.97 10.55
CA GLY A 44 7.90 -21.66 10.05
C GLY A 44 7.79 -20.64 11.18
N GLN A 45 8.32 -19.43 10.97
CA GLN A 45 8.13 -18.31 11.88
C GLN A 45 7.42 -17.18 11.14
N SER A 46 6.22 -16.83 11.58
CA SER A 46 5.44 -15.72 11.03
C SER A 46 5.81 -14.40 11.69
N HIS A 47 5.92 -13.35 10.87
CA HIS A 47 5.98 -11.96 11.32
C HIS A 47 4.96 -11.14 10.53
N PHE A 48 4.36 -10.16 11.18
CA PHE A 48 3.41 -9.24 10.55
C PHE A 48 3.76 -7.82 10.99
N PHE A 49 4.51 -7.12 10.13
CA PHE A 49 4.89 -5.72 10.32
C PHE A 49 3.98 -4.84 9.45
N GLY A 50 3.40 -3.80 10.02
CA GLY A 50 2.64 -2.82 9.26
C GLY A 50 1.92 -1.73 10.05
N TYR A 51 1.68 -1.88 11.35
CA TYR A 51 1.13 -0.79 12.17
C TYR A 51 2.23 0.09 12.77
N GLU A 52 3.32 -0.54 13.20
CA GLU A 52 4.52 0.10 13.75
C GLU A 52 5.19 1.08 12.78
N GLU A 53 5.05 0.88 11.47
CA GLU A 53 5.69 1.70 10.44
C GLU A 53 4.87 2.93 10.03
N ARG A 54 3.57 3.00 10.39
CA ARG A 54 2.68 4.09 9.92
C ARG A 54 2.87 5.42 10.64
N CYS A 55 3.44 5.39 11.84
CA CYS A 55 3.64 6.58 12.67
C CYS A 55 5.09 6.74 13.11
N GLY A 56 6.03 6.19 12.34
CA GLY A 56 7.46 6.45 12.50
C GLY A 56 7.83 7.89 12.11
N LEU A 57 9.04 8.29 12.45
CA LEU A 57 9.59 9.55 11.94
C LEU A 57 9.77 9.45 10.42
N PRO A 58 9.33 10.46 9.64
CA PRO A 58 9.49 10.44 8.19
C PRO A 58 10.98 10.49 7.82
N THR A 59 11.32 9.91 6.68
CA THR A 59 12.65 10.05 6.10
C THR A 59 12.88 11.50 5.64
N ASN A 60 14.13 11.87 5.32
CA ASN A 60 14.41 13.17 4.69
C ASN A 60 13.66 13.34 3.37
N PHE A 61 13.49 12.23 2.63
CA PHE A 61 12.73 12.21 1.40
C PHE A 61 11.26 12.54 1.67
N ASP A 62 10.59 11.79 2.54
CA ASP A 62 9.16 11.99 2.84
C ASP A 62 8.89 13.37 3.46
N SER A 63 9.80 13.86 4.31
CA SER A 63 9.70 15.19 4.90
C SER A 63 9.72 16.29 3.83
N THR A 64 10.67 16.20 2.90
CA THR A 64 10.82 17.16 1.80
C THR A 64 9.65 17.06 0.82
N TYR A 65 9.28 15.84 0.45
CA TYR A 65 8.19 15.56 -0.47
C TYR A 65 6.83 16.03 0.07
N CYS A 66 6.50 15.72 1.31
CA CYS A 66 5.24 16.15 1.93
C CYS A 66 5.19 17.67 2.11
N HIS A 67 6.33 18.31 2.42
CA HIS A 67 6.42 19.77 2.47
C HIS A 67 6.17 20.39 1.09
N ALA A 68 6.81 19.85 0.03
CA ALA A 68 6.63 20.31 -1.34
C ALA A 68 5.17 20.16 -1.80
N LEU A 69 4.52 19.02 -1.52
CA LEU A 69 3.10 18.79 -1.82
C LEU A 69 2.18 19.82 -1.16
N GLY A 70 2.42 20.14 0.11
CA GLY A 70 1.64 21.15 0.83
C GLY A 70 1.83 22.56 0.26
N TYR A 71 3.08 22.93 -0.05
CA TYR A 71 3.40 24.21 -0.66
C TYR A 71 2.77 24.37 -2.04
N ALA A 72 2.84 23.31 -2.86
CA ALA A 72 2.23 23.23 -4.18
C ALA A 72 0.71 23.40 -4.12
N ALA A 73 0.04 22.75 -3.16
CA ALA A 73 -1.40 22.92 -2.95
C ALA A 73 -1.76 24.38 -2.63
N GLY A 74 -0.95 25.06 -1.80
CA GLY A 74 -1.09 26.48 -1.54
C GLY A 74 -0.95 27.35 -2.79
N ALA A 75 0.04 27.08 -3.63
CA ALA A 75 0.25 27.79 -4.90
C ALA A 75 -0.92 27.56 -5.89
N LEU A 76 -1.41 26.32 -6.01
CA LEU A 76 -2.56 25.99 -6.85
C LEU A 76 -3.81 26.74 -6.39
N LEU A 77 -4.07 26.78 -5.07
CA LEU A 77 -5.18 27.53 -4.49
C LEU A 77 -5.06 29.03 -4.76
N GLN A 78 -3.87 29.60 -4.55
CA GLN A 78 -3.59 31.02 -4.83
C GLN A 78 -3.83 31.37 -6.30
N SER A 79 -3.54 30.44 -7.22
CA SER A 79 -3.81 30.61 -8.66
C SER A 79 -5.27 30.34 -9.07
N GLY A 80 -6.17 30.13 -8.11
CA GLY A 80 -7.61 29.94 -8.35
C GLY A 80 -7.98 28.59 -8.95
N LYS A 81 -7.13 27.56 -8.80
CA LYS A 81 -7.39 26.21 -9.32
C LYS A 81 -8.17 25.36 -8.32
N THR A 82 -9.01 24.46 -8.83
CA THR A 82 -9.80 23.51 -8.05
C THR A 82 -9.88 22.16 -8.75
N GLY A 83 -10.24 21.10 -8.03
CA GLY A 83 -10.36 19.74 -8.59
C GLY A 83 -9.02 19.11 -9.00
N LEU A 84 -7.90 19.61 -8.46
CA LEU A 84 -6.56 19.11 -8.71
C LEU A 84 -5.98 18.42 -7.46
N ILE A 85 -5.26 17.34 -7.66
CA ILE A 85 -4.37 16.72 -6.69
C ILE A 85 -2.99 17.37 -6.85
N SER A 86 -2.42 17.86 -5.75
CA SER A 86 -1.03 18.34 -5.72
C SER A 86 -0.07 17.22 -6.12
N SER A 87 0.84 17.50 -7.04
CA SER A 87 1.75 16.50 -7.59
C SER A 87 3.18 17.03 -7.65
N VAL A 88 4.13 16.20 -7.23
CA VAL A 88 5.57 16.43 -7.40
C VAL A 88 6.16 15.28 -8.22
N GLY A 89 6.94 15.59 -9.25
CA GLY A 89 7.58 14.64 -10.15
C GLY A 89 9.09 14.80 -10.20
N ASN A 90 9.77 13.91 -10.93
CA ASN A 90 11.24 13.81 -10.97
C ASN A 90 11.87 13.47 -9.60
N LEU A 91 11.21 12.59 -8.83
CA LEU A 91 11.51 12.31 -7.42
C LEU A 91 12.81 11.52 -7.19
N ASP A 92 13.36 10.92 -8.24
CA ASP A 92 14.66 10.24 -8.24
C ASP A 92 15.85 11.19 -8.44
N ALA A 93 15.59 12.41 -8.94
CA ALA A 93 16.59 13.46 -9.09
C ALA A 93 16.81 14.24 -7.78
N PRO A 94 17.88 15.06 -7.69
CA PRO A 94 18.04 16.02 -6.60
C PRO A 94 16.80 16.92 -6.44
N VAL A 95 16.55 17.36 -5.21
CA VAL A 95 15.33 18.10 -4.83
C VAL A 95 15.15 19.38 -5.67
N GLU A 96 16.25 20.00 -6.07
CA GLU A 96 16.27 21.22 -6.89
C GLU A 96 15.73 20.99 -8.30
N GLU A 97 15.72 19.75 -8.78
CA GLU A 97 15.23 19.36 -10.11
C GLU A 97 13.80 18.81 -10.05
N TRP A 98 13.17 18.80 -8.87
CA TRP A 98 11.79 18.34 -8.74
C TRP A 98 10.82 19.27 -9.47
N THR A 99 9.84 18.66 -10.12
CA THR A 99 8.76 19.38 -10.81
C THR A 99 7.53 19.41 -9.93
N VAL A 100 6.79 20.52 -9.91
CA VAL A 100 5.65 20.72 -9.02
C VAL A 100 4.44 21.21 -9.81
N GLY A 101 3.27 20.65 -9.55
CA GLY A 101 2.05 21.00 -10.28
C GLY A 101 0.78 20.41 -9.67
N GLY A 102 -0.27 20.33 -10.49
CA GLY A 102 -1.55 19.72 -10.11
C GLY A 102 -2.06 18.77 -11.19
N THR A 103 -2.47 17.58 -10.79
CA THR A 103 -3.09 16.56 -11.65
C THR A 103 -4.60 16.59 -11.49
N ALA A 104 -5.37 16.54 -12.58
CA ALA A 104 -6.83 16.56 -12.49
C ALA A 104 -7.35 15.31 -11.77
N LEU A 105 -8.17 15.49 -10.73
CA LEU A 105 -8.72 14.36 -9.97
C LEU A 105 -9.48 13.38 -10.86
N ILE A 106 -10.28 13.90 -11.79
CA ILE A 106 -11.09 13.11 -12.72
C ILE A 106 -10.27 12.20 -13.65
N SER A 107 -9.00 12.52 -13.92
CA SER A 107 -8.17 11.67 -14.78
C SER A 107 -7.68 10.40 -14.08
N LEU A 108 -7.90 10.29 -12.76
CA LEU A 108 -7.57 9.12 -11.95
C LEU A 108 -8.80 8.31 -11.52
N MET A 109 -9.99 8.68 -12.01
CA MET A 109 -11.24 8.03 -11.66
C MET A 109 -11.69 7.08 -12.77
N ASP A 110 -12.26 5.95 -12.36
CA ASP A 110 -12.99 5.02 -13.22
C ASP A 110 -14.25 4.55 -12.48
N VAL A 111 -15.22 4.00 -13.21
CA VAL A 111 -16.46 3.48 -12.64
C VAL A 111 -16.21 2.05 -12.15
N GLU A 112 -16.43 1.80 -10.86
CA GLU A 112 -16.25 0.49 -10.25
C GLU A 112 -17.57 -0.11 -9.82
N ARG A 113 -17.71 -1.43 -9.90
CA ARG A 113 -18.90 -2.11 -9.37
C ARG A 113 -18.70 -2.51 -7.92
N ARG A 114 -19.42 -1.89 -6.98
CA ARG A 114 -19.38 -2.23 -5.54
C ARG A 114 -20.77 -2.58 -5.02
N GLN A 115 -20.87 -3.66 -4.24
CA GLN A 115 -22.15 -4.17 -3.70
C GLN A 115 -23.25 -4.34 -4.77
N GLY A 116 -22.87 -4.72 -5.99
CA GLY A 116 -23.79 -4.93 -7.11
C GLY A 116 -24.17 -3.68 -7.90
N HIS A 117 -23.79 -2.48 -7.46
CA HIS A 117 -24.08 -1.19 -8.09
C HIS A 117 -22.82 -0.58 -8.74
N GLU A 118 -23.00 0.19 -9.80
CA GLU A 118 -21.93 1.02 -10.41
C GLU A 118 -21.75 2.28 -9.55
N VAL A 119 -20.51 2.55 -9.13
CA VAL A 119 -20.10 3.68 -8.29
C VAL A 119 -18.84 4.35 -8.81
#